data_AF-A0A920F8I3-F1
#
_entry.id   AF-A0A920F8I3-F1
#
_cell.length_a   1.000
_cell.length_b   1.000
_cell.length_c   1.000
_cell.angle_alpha   90.00
_cell.angle_beta   90.00
_cell.angle_gamma   90.00
#
_symmetry.space_group_name_H-M   'P 1'
#
loop_
_entity.id
_entity.type
_entity.pdbx_description
1 polymer ?
#
loop_
_entity_poly.entity_id
_entity_poly.type
_entity_poly.pdbx_seq_one_letter_code
_entity_poly.pdbx_strand_id
1 'polypeptide(L)'
;MTLYFQIRLILNDGIAFLYWIGLFVTQMGLPNSIRQPILKPDRDVRPFQDVLIELGSRLKLPAFTNEDGNAKYPGGYPDYIVNHERAPGIGPLAGFRGEDGNSEGKGSPNPRQLEQYVENQCFWRHEFEPTEKYFKHSNKAYSG
;
A
#
# COMPACT_ATOMS: atom_id res chain seq x y z
N MET A 1 -10.13 -23.37 -7.82
CA MET A 1 -8.90 -23.75 -7.12
C MET A 1 -7.87 -22.68 -7.38
N THR A 2 -7.90 -21.61 -6.58
CA THR A 2 -6.98 -20.46 -6.74
C THR A 2 -5.71 -20.81 -5.97
N LEU A 3 -4.62 -21.08 -6.67
CA LEU A 3 -3.31 -21.24 -6.04
C LEU A 3 -2.93 -19.89 -5.41
N TYR A 4 -2.97 -19.84 -4.07
CA TYR A 4 -2.27 -18.81 -3.33
C TYR A 4 -0.78 -19.14 -3.39
N PHE A 5 -0.09 -18.58 -4.38
CA PHE A 5 1.37 -18.53 -4.35
C PHE A 5 1.79 -17.55 -3.25
N GLN A 6 1.87 -18.04 -2.02
CA GLN A 6 2.70 -17.41 -1.01
C GLN A 6 4.15 -17.58 -1.48
N ILE A 7 4.67 -16.59 -2.20
CA ILE A 7 6.08 -16.52 -2.55
C ILE A 7 6.85 -16.32 -1.23
N ARG A 8 7.20 -17.44 -0.57
CA ARG A 8 8.37 -17.52 0.30
C ARG A 8 9.58 -17.41 -0.63
N LEU A 9 10.02 -16.18 -0.88
CA LEU A 9 11.39 -15.94 -1.33
C LEU A 9 12.30 -16.30 -0.15
N ILE A 10 12.60 -17.58 0.03
CA ILE A 10 13.81 -18.01 0.73
C ILE A 10 14.90 -17.91 -0.33
N LEU A 11 15.51 -16.73 -0.43
CA LEU A 11 16.81 -16.60 -1.07
C LEU A 11 17.84 -16.78 0.04
N ASN A 12 18.68 -17.80 -0.14
CA ASN A 12 19.91 -17.95 0.62
C ASN A 12 20.66 -16.60 0.59
N ASP A 13 21.14 -16.18 1.75
CA ASP A 13 22.12 -15.10 1.93
C ASP A 13 21.61 -13.65 1.99
N GLY A 14 20.50 -13.48 2.72
CA GLY A 14 20.25 -12.25 3.48
C GLY A 14 19.12 -11.38 2.95
N ILE A 15 18.07 -11.30 3.76
CA ILE A 15 16.78 -10.66 3.49
C ILE A 15 16.95 -9.14 3.31
N ALA A 16 16.37 -8.60 2.25
CA ALA A 16 16.19 -7.16 2.03
C ALA A 16 14.73 -6.77 2.27
N PHE A 17 14.56 -5.64 2.97
CA PHE A 17 13.29 -5.11 3.49
C PHE A 17 12.48 -4.48 2.38
N LEU A 18 11.25 -4.95 2.18
CA LEU A 18 10.25 -4.29 1.35
C LEU A 18 8.88 -4.47 2.00
N TYR A 19 8.24 -3.37 2.36
CA TYR A 19 6.80 -3.34 2.18
C TYR A 19 6.56 -3.32 0.67
N TRP A 20 5.92 -4.36 0.15
CA TRP A 20 5.53 -4.42 -1.27
C TRP A 20 4.02 -4.43 -1.34
N ILE A 21 3.46 -3.53 -2.13
CA ILE A 21 2.03 -3.46 -2.38
C ILE A 21 1.72 -4.27 -3.63
N GLY A 22 0.92 -5.32 -3.46
CA GLY A 22 0.29 -6.02 -4.57
C GLY A 22 -1.17 -5.60 -4.66
N LEU A 23 -1.50 -4.64 -5.51
CA LEU A 23 -2.87 -4.37 -5.94
C LEU A 23 -3.08 -5.03 -7.30
N PHE A 24 -3.99 -6.00 -7.36
CA PHE A 24 -4.38 -6.64 -8.62
C PHE A 24 -5.88 -6.53 -8.77
N VAL A 25 -6.36 -6.14 -9.96
CA VAL A 25 -7.79 -6.22 -10.25
C VAL A 25 -8.06 -7.55 -10.95
N THR A 26 -8.86 -8.41 -10.32
CA THR A 26 -9.27 -9.70 -10.91
C THR A 26 -10.69 -9.61 -11.47
N GLN A 27 -11.17 -10.68 -12.11
CA GLN A 27 -12.58 -10.80 -12.47
C GLN A 27 -13.49 -10.88 -11.23
N MET A 28 -12.96 -11.38 -10.11
CA MET A 28 -13.72 -11.66 -8.89
C MET A 28 -13.63 -10.55 -7.83
N GLY A 29 -12.72 -9.59 -7.96
CA GLY A 29 -12.54 -8.55 -6.94
C GLY A 29 -11.19 -7.84 -6.98
N LEU A 30 -10.99 -7.00 -5.97
CA LEU A 30 -9.80 -6.17 -5.73
C LEU A 30 -9.03 -6.69 -4.52
N PRO A 31 -8.03 -7.57 -4.71
CA PRO A 31 -7.06 -7.89 -3.66
C PRO A 31 -6.00 -6.80 -3.50
N ASN A 32 -5.69 -6.47 -2.24
CA ASN A 32 -4.53 -5.71 -1.81
C ASN A 32 -3.79 -6.50 -0.72
N SER A 33 -2.47 -6.46 -0.75
CA SER A 33 -1.66 -7.01 0.35
C SER A 33 -0.46 -6.14 0.63
N ILE A 34 -0.04 -6.12 1.89
CA ILE A 34 1.25 -5.59 2.30
C ILE A 34 2.18 -6.75 2.69
N ARG A 35 3.48 -6.44 2.80
CA ARG A 35 4.41 -7.32 3.52
C ARG A 35 5.02 -6.52 4.65
N GLN A 36 4.97 -7.05 5.86
CA GLN A 36 5.61 -6.42 7.01
C GLN A 36 6.93 -7.13 7.34
N PRO A 37 7.93 -6.41 7.86
CA PRO A 37 9.13 -7.02 8.39
C PRO A 37 8.81 -7.90 9.60
N ILE A 38 9.34 -9.12 9.63
CA ILE A 38 9.23 -10.04 10.78
C ILE A 38 10.54 -10.20 11.56
N LEU A 39 11.66 -9.75 10.99
CA LEU A 39 12.99 -9.84 11.57
C LEU A 39 13.73 -8.53 11.38
N LYS A 40 14.57 -8.17 12.35
CA LYS A 40 15.50 -7.04 12.25
C LYS A 40 16.72 -7.47 11.40
N PRO A 41 17.26 -6.59 10.52
CA PRO A 41 18.49 -6.92 9.80
C PRO A 41 19.65 -7.06 10.78
N ASP A 42 20.60 -7.93 10.45
CA ASP A 42 21.85 -8.17 11.18
C ASP A 42 23.04 -7.32 10.68
N ARG A 43 22.78 -6.45 9.70
CA ARG A 43 23.76 -5.57 9.04
C ARG A 43 23.20 -4.16 8.85
N ASP A 44 24.09 -3.20 8.56
CA ASP A 44 23.71 -1.81 8.25
C ASP A 44 23.14 -1.71 6.83
N VAL A 45 21.89 -2.15 6.69
CA VAL A 45 21.12 -2.06 5.45
C VAL A 45 19.79 -1.39 5.73
N ARG A 46 19.33 -0.61 4.75
CA ARG A 46 18.08 0.15 4.84
C ARG A 46 17.10 -0.33 3.76
N PRO A 47 15.77 -0.27 4.03
CA PRO A 47 14.77 -0.61 3.03
C PRO A 47 14.89 0.29 1.80
N PHE A 48 14.76 -0.29 0.61
CA PHE A 48 14.95 0.44 -0.64
C PHE A 48 13.99 1.62 -0.78
N GLN A 49 12.71 1.44 -0.43
CA GLN A 49 11.71 2.50 -0.53
C GLN A 49 11.97 3.66 0.43
N ASP A 50 12.41 3.38 1.66
CA ASP A 50 12.77 4.42 2.63
C ASP A 50 13.90 5.28 2.09
N VAL A 51 14.91 4.65 1.48
CA VAL A 51 16.03 5.35 0.84
C VAL A 51 15.55 6.22 -0.31
N LEU A 52 14.63 5.75 -1.16
CA LEU A 52 14.09 6.56 -2.25
C LEU A 52 13.31 7.79 -1.75
N ILE A 53 12.50 7.63 -0.71
CA ILE A 53 11.73 8.73 -0.12
C ILE A 53 12.67 9.76 0.51
N GLU A 54 13.66 9.30 1.26
CA GLU A 54 14.66 10.15 1.89
C GLU A 54 15.48 10.91 0.82
N LEU A 55 15.92 10.23 -0.24
CA LEU A 55 16.63 10.86 -1.35
C LEU A 55 15.74 11.90 -2.04
N GLY A 56 14.47 11.60 -2.28
CA GLY A 56 13.52 12.54 -2.86
C GLY A 56 13.35 13.81 -2.03
N SER A 57 13.29 13.67 -0.70
CA SER A 57 13.24 14.80 0.23
C SER A 57 14.55 15.59 0.24
N ARG A 58 15.71 14.93 0.28
CA ARG A 58 17.03 15.59 0.25
C ARG A 58 17.27 16.38 -1.04
N LEU A 59 16.77 15.87 -2.17
CA LEU A 59 16.82 16.53 -3.47
C LEU A 59 15.73 17.61 -3.63
N LYS A 60 14.90 17.84 -2.61
CA LYS A 60 13.81 18.82 -2.61
C LYS A 60 12.80 18.60 -3.74
N LEU A 61 12.54 17.33 -4.07
CA LEU A 61 11.53 17.02 -5.08
C LEU A 61 10.14 17.42 -4.57
N PRO A 62 9.28 18.08 -5.38
CA PRO A 62 7.98 18.58 -4.93
C PRO A 62 7.04 17.51 -4.35
N ALA A 63 7.17 16.26 -4.81
CA ALA A 63 6.35 15.15 -4.32
C ALA A 63 6.76 14.66 -2.91
N PHE A 64 7.96 14.99 -2.45
CA PHE A 64 8.58 14.46 -1.22
C PHE A 64 8.97 15.56 -0.22
N THR A 65 8.69 16.83 -0.53
CA THR A 65 9.13 17.98 0.25
C THR A 65 7.99 18.96 0.42
N ASN A 66 7.80 19.48 1.63
CA ASN A 66 6.84 20.54 1.92
C ASN A 66 7.40 21.91 1.50
N GLU A 67 6.54 22.94 1.47
CA GLU A 67 6.94 24.31 1.12
C GLU A 67 8.02 24.86 2.07
N ASP A 68 7.97 24.48 3.35
CA ASP A 68 8.97 24.83 4.36
C ASP A 68 10.32 24.09 4.20
N GLY A 69 10.44 23.21 3.20
CA GLY A 69 11.66 22.43 2.92
C GLY A 69 11.80 21.14 3.73
N ASN A 70 10.87 20.85 4.64
CA ASN A 70 10.84 19.61 5.42
C ASN A 70 10.39 18.40 4.58
N ALA A 71 10.81 17.20 5.00
CA ALA A 71 10.36 15.96 4.40
C ALA A 71 8.84 15.80 4.51
N LYS A 72 8.18 15.45 3.40
CA LYS A 72 6.73 15.23 3.38
C LYS A 72 6.31 13.93 4.08
N TYR A 73 7.18 12.94 4.09
CA TYR A 73 6.96 11.64 4.75
C TYR A 73 8.12 11.34 5.70
N PRO A 74 8.20 12.02 6.86
CA PRO A 74 9.28 11.82 7.83
C PRO A 74 9.31 10.41 8.41
N GLY A 75 8.19 9.67 8.41
CA GLY A 75 8.13 8.27 8.84
C GLY A 75 8.55 7.25 7.76
N GLY A 76 9.10 7.70 6.63
CA GLY A 76 9.57 6.84 5.55
C GLY A 76 8.43 6.20 4.76
N TYR A 77 8.63 4.97 4.31
CA TYR A 77 7.68 4.27 3.46
C TYR A 77 6.35 3.92 4.15
N PRO A 78 6.29 3.52 5.44
CA PRO A 78 5.01 3.33 6.13
C PRO A 78 4.13 4.59 6.10
N ASP A 79 4.75 5.74 6.35
CA ASP A 79 4.09 7.05 6.32
C ASP A 79 3.62 7.42 4.90
N TYR A 80 4.50 7.20 3.90
CA TYR A 80 4.12 7.33 2.50
C TYR A 80 2.94 6.46 2.11
N ILE A 81 2.89 5.19 2.53
CA ILE A 81 1.79 4.28 2.17
C ILE A 81 0.45 4.80 2.68
N VAL A 82 0.42 5.34 3.91
CA VAL A 82 -0.80 5.81 4.56
C VAL A 82 -1.24 7.15 3.97
N ASN A 83 -0.32 8.10 3.86
CA ASN A 83 -0.62 9.52 3.64
C ASN A 83 -0.47 9.97 2.19
N HIS A 84 0.27 9.23 1.35
CA HIS A 84 0.36 9.60 -0.06
C HIS A 84 -0.99 9.43 -0.76
N GLU A 85 -1.37 10.42 -1.54
CA GLU A 85 -2.54 10.36 -2.40
C GLU A 85 -2.12 10.65 -3.85
N ARG A 86 -2.43 9.72 -4.76
CA ARG A 86 -2.24 9.91 -6.20
C ARG A 86 -3.31 10.85 -6.78
N ALA A 87 -4.50 10.81 -6.20
CA ALA A 87 -5.63 11.68 -6.46
C ALA A 87 -6.41 11.86 -5.15
N PRO A 88 -7.27 12.90 -5.00
CA PRO A 88 -7.97 13.15 -3.75
C PRO A 88 -8.75 11.91 -3.25
N GLY A 89 -8.39 11.42 -2.06
CA GLY A 89 -8.98 10.24 -1.45
C GLY A 89 -8.46 8.90 -1.99
N ILE A 90 -7.50 8.86 -2.91
CA ILE A 90 -6.98 7.64 -3.53
C ILE A 90 -5.50 7.47 -3.19
N GLY A 91 -5.24 6.55 -2.26
CA GLY A 91 -3.90 6.18 -1.83
C GLY A 91 -3.33 4.91 -2.49
N PRO A 92 -2.11 4.49 -2.11
CA PRO A 92 -1.50 3.24 -2.57
C PRO A 92 -2.26 1.97 -2.20
N LEU A 93 -2.96 1.96 -1.07
CA LEU A 93 -3.76 0.83 -0.57
C LEU A 93 -5.25 1.17 -0.62
N ALA A 94 -6.05 0.22 -1.10
CA ALA A 94 -7.49 0.39 -1.23
C ALA A 94 -8.27 0.01 0.05
N GLY A 95 -7.75 -0.93 0.85
CA GLY A 95 -8.46 -1.41 2.04
C GLY A 95 -8.29 -0.48 3.24
N PHE A 96 -9.28 -0.49 4.14
CA PHE A 96 -9.26 0.23 5.41
C PHE A 96 -8.99 1.73 5.28
N ARG A 97 -9.59 2.39 4.29
CA ARG A 97 -9.52 3.84 4.07
C ARG A 97 -10.54 4.58 4.97
N GLY A 98 -10.45 5.91 5.00
CA GLY A 98 -11.27 6.76 5.86
C GLY A 98 -10.71 6.84 7.27
N GLU A 99 -10.91 7.96 7.96
CA GLU A 99 -10.35 8.19 9.30
C GLU A 99 -10.78 7.12 10.33
N ASP A 100 -11.95 6.52 10.12
CA ASP A 100 -12.49 5.42 10.92
C ASP A 100 -12.00 4.03 10.46
N GLY A 101 -11.45 3.92 9.25
CA GLY A 101 -11.00 2.68 8.62
C GLY A 101 -12.09 1.85 7.96
N ASN A 102 -13.31 2.37 7.80
CA ASN A 102 -14.44 1.62 7.26
C ASN A 102 -14.66 1.81 5.76
N SER A 103 -13.94 2.73 5.12
CA SER A 103 -14.06 2.99 3.68
C SER A 103 -13.11 2.10 2.87
N GLU A 104 -13.43 1.91 1.59
CA GLU A 104 -12.62 1.13 0.65
C GLU A 104 -12.48 1.84 -0.69
N GLY A 105 -11.33 1.67 -1.35
CA GLY A 105 -11.00 2.25 -2.65
C GLY A 105 -10.74 3.75 -2.63
N LYS A 106 -11.71 4.54 -2.15
CA LYS A 106 -11.66 6.00 -2.03
C LYS A 106 -12.07 6.44 -0.63
N GLY A 107 -11.23 7.24 0.02
CA GLY A 107 -11.46 7.79 1.35
C GLY A 107 -10.22 8.52 1.85
N SER A 108 -10.36 9.33 2.91
CA SER A 108 -9.24 10.01 3.55
C SER A 108 -8.16 9.03 4.04
N PRO A 109 -6.90 9.48 4.21
CA PRO A 109 -5.86 8.71 4.88
C PRO A 109 -6.31 8.20 6.26
N ASN A 110 -5.98 6.94 6.56
CA ASN A 110 -6.26 6.32 7.85
C ASN A 110 -4.94 6.09 8.60
N PRO A 111 -4.68 6.78 9.72
CA PRO A 111 -3.45 6.60 10.50
C PRO A 111 -3.19 5.14 10.94
N ARG A 112 -4.27 4.36 11.12
CA ARG A 112 -4.22 2.95 11.54
C ARG A 112 -4.33 1.96 10.37
N GLN A 113 -4.21 2.42 9.12
CA GLN A 113 -4.41 1.57 7.94
C GLN A 113 -3.49 0.34 7.98
N LEU A 114 -2.20 0.55 8.27
CA LEU A 114 -1.21 -0.54 8.30
C LEU A 114 -1.48 -1.52 9.44
N GLU A 115 -1.87 -1.05 10.62
CA GLU A 115 -2.25 -1.89 11.76
C GLU A 115 -3.42 -2.80 11.40
N GLN A 116 -4.47 -2.26 10.77
CA GLN A 116 -5.62 -3.04 10.32
C GLN A 116 -5.24 -4.09 9.26
N TYR A 117 -4.33 -3.73 8.35
CA TYR A 117 -3.75 -4.73 7.44
C TYR A 117 -2.99 -5.82 8.20
N VAL A 118 -2.20 -5.49 9.22
CA VAL A 118 -1.46 -6.48 10.03
C VAL A 118 -2.41 -7.39 10.79
N GLU A 119 -3.44 -6.84 11.43
CA GLU A 119 -4.50 -7.59 12.11
C GLU A 119 -5.19 -8.55 11.12
N ASN A 120 -5.44 -8.10 9.89
CA ASN A 120 -6.01 -8.89 8.82
C ASN A 120 -4.98 -9.73 8.02
N GLN A 121 -3.91 -10.19 8.67
CA GLN A 121 -2.90 -11.09 8.10
C GLN A 121 -2.20 -10.52 6.85
N CYS A 122 -2.01 -9.20 6.82
CA CYS A 122 -1.43 -8.43 5.72
C CYS A 122 -2.17 -8.52 4.39
N PHE A 123 -3.46 -8.89 4.41
CA PHE A 123 -4.27 -9.05 3.22
C PHE A 123 -5.59 -8.27 3.36
N TRP A 124 -6.12 -7.82 2.23
CA TRP A 124 -7.44 -7.24 2.12
C TRP A 124 -8.01 -7.60 0.75
N ARG A 125 -9.32 -7.79 0.67
CA ARG A 125 -10.00 -8.04 -0.59
C ARG A 125 -11.42 -7.51 -0.54
N HIS A 126 -11.79 -6.78 -1.56
CA HIS A 126 -13.18 -6.53 -1.89
C HIS A 126 -13.63 -7.51 -2.97
N GLU A 127 -14.78 -8.15 -2.75
CA GLU A 127 -15.37 -9.10 -3.67
C GLU A 127 -16.45 -8.41 -4.48
N PHE A 128 -16.41 -8.57 -5.81
CA PHE A 128 -17.36 -7.88 -6.68
C PHE A 128 -18.71 -8.57 -6.66
N GLU A 129 -19.76 -7.76 -6.60
CA GLU A 129 -21.12 -8.17 -6.87
C GLU A 129 -21.26 -8.66 -8.33
N PRO A 130 -22.21 -9.55 -8.64
CA PRO A 130 -22.39 -10.07 -10.00
C PRO A 130 -22.49 -8.98 -11.08
N THR A 131 -23.11 -7.85 -10.75
CA THR A 131 -23.29 -6.70 -11.63
C THR A 131 -21.98 -5.97 -11.94
N GLU A 132 -20.96 -6.06 -11.08
CA GLU A 132 -19.69 -5.34 -11.20
C GLU A 132 -18.63 -6.13 -11.99
N LYS A 133 -18.88 -7.41 -12.27
CA LYS A 133 -17.89 -8.32 -12.88
C LYS A 133 -17.62 -8.05 -14.36
N TYR A 134 -18.54 -7.38 -15.06
CA TYR A 134 -18.50 -7.20 -16.51
C TYR A 134 -18.49 -5.73 -16.94
N PHE A 135 -18.02 -5.48 -18.17
CA PHE A 135 -18.00 -4.15 -18.81
C PHE A 135 -17.37 -3.04 -17.98
N LYS A 136 -16.28 -3.33 -17.25
CA LYS A 136 -15.60 -2.41 -16.29
C LYS A 136 -15.42 -0.96 -16.79
N HIS A 137 -15.13 -0.77 -18.07
CA HIS A 137 -14.91 0.55 -18.68
C HIS A 137 -16.18 1.41 -18.82
N SER A 138 -17.37 0.80 -18.81
CA SER A 138 -18.67 1.48 -19.01
C SER A 138 -19.68 1.18 -17.89
N ASN A 139 -19.31 0.34 -16.93
CA ASN A 139 -20.17 -0.10 -15.86
C ASN A 139 -20.11 0.90 -14.70
N LYS A 140 -21.23 1.57 -14.44
CA LYS A 140 -21.36 2.52 -13.33
C LYS A 140 -21.22 1.84 -11.96
N ALA A 141 -21.73 0.63 -11.80
CA ALA A 141 -21.61 -0.11 -10.54
C ALA A 141 -20.13 -0.41 -10.22
N TYR A 142 -19.33 -0.75 -11.25
CA TYR A 142 -17.89 -0.97 -11.07
C TYR A 142 -17.08 0.31 -10.82
N SER A 143 -17.49 1.43 -11.42
CA SER A 143 -16.69 2.66 -11.42
C SER A 143 -16.84 3.51 -10.13
N GLY A 144 -17.83 3.20 -9.29
CA GLY A 144 -18.15 3.95 -8.08
C GLY A 144 -18.97 5.21 -8.34
#